data_AF-A0AAN1BDZ9-F1
#
_entry.id   AF-A0AAN1BDZ9-F1
#
_cell.length_a   1.000
_cell.length_b   1.000
_cell.length_c   1.000
_cell.angle_alpha   90.00
_cell.angle_beta   90.00
_cell.angle_gamma   90.00
#
_symmetry.space_group_name_H-M   'P 1'
#
loop_
_entity.id
_entity.type
_entity.pdbx_description
1 polymer ?
#
loop_
_entity_poly.entity_id
_entity_poly.type
_entity_poly.pdbx_seq_one_letter_code
_entity_poly.pdbx_strand_id
1 'polypeptide(L)' 'MKLRATMDKIKATKPAVKYSGGRKNLIWIKPKLVAEIEYRSWTHDGKLRHPSYKGLRDIADEVAIYAFE' A
#
# COMPACT_ATOMS: atom_id res chain seq x y z
N MET A 1 -11.59 13.04 10.22
CA MET A 1 -10.67 12.34 9.28
C MET A 1 -9.52 11.65 10.04
N LYS A 2 -9.72 10.44 10.57
CA LYS A 2 -8.75 9.74 11.45
C LYS A 2 -7.55 9.13 10.69
N LEU A 3 -7.76 8.71 9.44
CA LEU A 3 -6.71 8.06 8.62
C LEU A 3 -5.57 9.01 8.27
N ARG A 4 -5.87 10.23 7.80
CA ARG A 4 -4.84 11.20 7.42
C ARG A 4 -3.94 11.59 8.60
N ALA A 5 -4.53 11.85 9.76
CA ALA A 5 -3.78 12.12 10.99
C ALA A 5 -2.84 10.96 11.39
N THR A 6 -3.24 9.72 11.11
CA THR A 6 -2.41 8.54 11.35
C THR A 6 -1.25 8.48 10.36
N MET A 7 -1.52 8.67 9.06
CA MET A 7 -0.51 8.70 8.01
C MET A 7 0.52 9.81 8.22
N ASP A 8 0.08 10.97 8.72
CA ASP A 8 0.96 12.10 8.97
C ASP A 8 2.04 11.79 10.03
N LYS A 9 1.73 10.92 11.01
CA LYS A 9 2.67 10.48 12.05
C LYS A 9 3.72 9.48 11.55
N ILE A 10 3.48 8.84 10.41
CA ILE A 10 4.34 7.77 9.88
C ILE A 10 4.96 8.13 8.53
N LYS A 11 5.11 9.42 8.22
CA LYS A 11 5.79 9.88 7.00
C LYS A 11 7.20 9.31 6.89
N ALA A 12 7.59 9.01 5.65
CA ALA A 12 8.92 8.53 5.30
C ALA A 12 9.52 9.46 4.23
N THR A 13 10.83 9.69 4.32
CA THR A 13 11.57 10.50 3.34
C THR A 13 11.88 9.73 2.07
N LYS A 14 11.96 8.39 2.15
CA LYS A 14 12.28 7.49 1.03
C LYS A 14 11.19 6.42 0.88
N PRO A 15 10.90 5.96 -0.34
CA PRO A 15 9.98 4.86 -0.56
C PRO A 15 10.55 3.55 -0.02
N ALA A 16 9.69 2.69 0.53
CA ALA A 16 10.08 1.35 0.98
C ALA A 16 10.32 0.37 -0.20
N VAL A 17 9.80 0.69 -1.39
CA VAL A 17 9.94 -0.10 -2.61
C VAL A 17 10.45 0.76 -3.76
N LYS A 18 11.14 0.15 -4.73
CA LYS A 18 11.57 0.87 -5.94
C LYS A 18 10.34 1.35 -6.71
N TYR A 19 10.16 2.67 -6.79
CA TYR A 19 9.07 3.28 -7.53
C TYR A 19 9.59 3.83 -8.86
N SER A 20 9.11 3.27 -9.98
CA SER A 20 9.46 3.69 -11.34
C SER A 20 8.37 4.54 -12.01
N GLY A 21 7.32 4.93 -11.28
CA GLY A 21 6.23 5.71 -11.86
C GLY A 21 6.55 7.20 -11.98
N GLY A 22 5.84 7.89 -12.88
CA GLY A 22 6.06 9.32 -13.16
C GLY A 22 5.24 10.29 -12.30
N ARG A 23 4.56 9.83 -11.23
CA ARG A 23 3.70 10.73 -10.43
C ARG A 23 4.54 11.68 -9.59
N LYS A 24 4.22 12.96 -9.70
CA LYS A 24 4.75 14.03 -8.85
C LYS A 24 3.87 14.17 -7.60
N ASN A 25 4.44 14.60 -6.48
CA ASN A 25 3.75 14.85 -5.19
C ASN A 25 3.27 13.61 -4.41
N LEU A 26 4.01 12.50 -4.49
CA LEU A 26 3.78 11.35 -3.61
C LEU A 26 4.27 11.66 -2.18
N ILE A 27 3.44 11.33 -1.19
CA ILE A 27 3.84 11.34 0.22
C ILE A 27 4.09 9.88 0.62
N TRP A 28 5.34 9.56 0.92
CA TRP A 28 5.71 8.23 1.40
C TRP A 28 5.42 8.09 2.89
N ILE A 29 5.00 6.89 3.29
CA ILE A 29 4.77 6.53 4.69
C ILE A 29 5.45 5.19 4.99
N LYS A 30 5.76 4.94 6.26
CA LYS A 30 6.26 3.64 6.73
C LYS A 30 5.19 2.56 6.48
N PRO A 31 5.57 1.35 6.02
CA PRO A 31 4.64 0.26 5.71
C PRO A 31 4.12 -0.40 7.00
N LYS A 32 3.22 0.30 7.70
CA LYS A 32 2.60 -0.15 8.96
C LYS A 32 1.08 -0.32 8.85
N LEU A 33 0.52 0.01 7.69
CA LEU A 33 -0.90 0.03 7.44
C LEU A 33 -1.21 -1.00 6.36
N VAL A 34 -2.21 -1.85 6.61
CA VAL A 34 -2.67 -2.86 5.66
C VAL A 34 -4.05 -2.47 5.17
N ALA A 35 -4.21 -2.46 3.85
CA ALA A 35 -5.48 -2.17 3.21
C ALA A 35 -6.01 -3.42 2.52
N GLU A 36 -7.33 -3.57 2.54
CA GLU A 36 -8.02 -4.56 1.74
C GLU A 36 -8.26 -4.02 0.34
N ILE A 37 -7.83 -4.80 -0.66
CA ILE A 37 -7.90 -4.45 -2.07
C ILE A 37 -8.59 -5.59 -2.81
N GLU A 38 -9.68 -5.26 -3.52
CA GLU A 38 -10.27 -6.15 -4.51
C GLU A 38 -9.59 -5.92 -5.86
N TYR A 39 -9.25 -6.99 -6.58
CA TYR A 39 -8.58 -6.91 -7.87
C TYR A 39 -9.01 -8.07 -8.76
N ARG A 40 -8.82 -7.94 -10.09
CA ARG A 40 -9.21 -8.98 -11.05
C ARG A 40 -8.15 -10.05 -11.25
N SER A 41 -6.89 -9.64 -11.37
CA SER A 41 -5.76 -10.55 -11.58
C SER A 41 -4.43 -9.85 -11.31
N TRP A 42 -3.37 -10.65 -11.19
CA TRP A 42 -2.00 -10.17 -11.25
C TRP A 42 -1.54 -9.97 -12.70
N THR A 43 -0.69 -8.98 -12.94
CA THR A 43 0.03 -8.80 -14.20
C THR A 43 1.34 -9.58 -14.17
N HIS A 44 1.95 -9.80 -15.34
CA HIS A 44 3.23 -10.49 -15.46
C HIS A 44 4.37 -9.77 -14.72
N ASP A 45 4.28 -8.45 -14.56
CA ASP A 45 5.24 -7.63 -13.79
C ASP A 45 4.87 -7.48 -12.31
N GLY A 46 3.98 -8.33 -11.77
CA GLY A 46 3.66 -8.40 -10.34
C GLY A 46 2.80 -7.24 -9.81
N LYS A 47 1.96 -6.63 -10.66
CA LYS A 47 1.02 -5.56 -10.27
C LYS A 47 -0.42 -6.05 -10.29
N LEU A 48 -1.29 -5.36 -9.54
CA LEU A 48 -2.72 -5.65 -9.52
C LEU A 48 -3.44 -5.03 -10.73
N ARG A 49 -4.30 -5.81 -11.38
CA ARG A 49 -5.14 -5.37 -12.49
C ARG A 49 -6.52 -4.93 -11.99
N HIS A 50 -6.90 -3.69 -12.31
CA HIS A 50 -8.12 -3.01 -11.84
C HIS A 50 -8.30 -3.06 -10.30
N PRO A 51 -7.32 -2.58 -9.50
CA PRO A 51 -7.44 -2.61 -8.05
C PRO A 51 -8.47 -1.59 -7.55
N SER A 52 -9.29 -2.01 -6.58
CA SER A 52 -10.26 -1.17 -5.89
C SER A 52 -10.03 -1.25 -4.38
N TYR A 53 -9.92 -0.09 -3.74
CA TYR A 53 -9.74 0.01 -2.29
C TYR A 53 -11.05 -0.30 -1.56
N LYS A 54 -11.01 -1.21 -0.59
CA LYS A 54 -12.18 -1.60 0.21
C LYS A 54 -12.15 -1.05 1.62
N GLY A 55 -10.97 -0.99 2.23
CA GLY A 55 -10.86 -0.51 3.60
C GLY A 55 -9.46 -0.69 4.17
N LEU A 56 -9.25 -0.17 5.38
CA LEU A 56 -8.07 -0.44 6.17
C LEU A 56 -8.38 -1.62 7.08
N ARG A 57 -7.45 -2.57 7.20
CA ARG A 57 -7.54 -3.66 8.18
C ARG A 57 -7.09 -3.21 9.56
N ASP A 58 -7.60 -3.89 10.58
CA ASP A 58 -7.19 -3.62 11.94
C ASP A 58 -5.78 -4.15 12.20
N ILE A 59 -5.07 -3.52 13.14
CA ILE A 59 -3.66 -3.81 13.46
C ILE A 59 -3.49 -5.26 13.98
N ALA A 60 -4.56 -5.86 14.50
CA ALA A 60 -4.55 -7.22 15.04
C ALA A 60 -4.59 -8.32 13.97
N ASP A 61 -4.82 -7.97 12.69
CA ASP A 61 -4.88 -8.95 11.62
C ASP A 61 -3.47 -9.38 11.20
N GLU A 62 -3.21 -10.69 11.21
CA GLU A 62 -1.95 -11.27 10.75
C GLU A 62 -1.75 -10.94 9.26
N VAL A 63 -0.61 -10.34 8.94
CA VAL A 63 -0.31 -9.85 7.59
C VAL A 63 0.47 -10.92 6.86
N ALA A 64 -0.21 -11.70 6.02
CA ALA A 64 0.46 -12.56 5.06
C ALA A 64 1.09 -11.68 3.97
N ILE A 65 2.42 -11.56 3.98
CA ILE A 65 3.17 -10.97 2.87
C ILE A 65 3.25 -12.03 1.77
N TYR A 66 2.47 -11.84 0.71
CA TYR A 66 2.60 -12.69 -0.47
C TYR A 66 3.90 -12.34 -1.19
N ALA A 67 4.84 -13.29 -1.22
CA ALA A 67 6.03 -13.24 -2.06
C ALA A 67 5.78 -14.04 -3.34
N PHE A 68 6.09 -13.46 -4.49
CA PHE A 68 6.23 -14.25 -5.72
C PHE A 68 7.54 -15.03 -5.62
N GLU A 69 7.48 -16.35 -5.83
CA GLU A 69 8.67 -17.16 -6.14
C GLU A 69 9.26 -16.79 -7.51
#